data_AF-A0A6N4UPY1-F1
#
_entry.id   AF-A0A6N4UPY1-F1
#
_cell.length_a   1.000
_cell.length_b   1.000
_cell.length_c   1.000
_cell.angle_alpha   90.00
_cell.angle_beta   90.00
_cell.angle_gamma   90.00
#
_symmetry.space_group_name_H-M   'P 1'
#
loop_
_entity.id
_entity.type
_entity.pdbx_description
1 polymer ?
#
loop_
_entity_poly.entity_id
_entity_poly.type
_entity_poly.pdbx_seq_one_letter_code
_entity_poly.pdbx_strand_id
1 'polypeptide(L)'
;MRPTLNVMVKTAGEALRERLDTALAERGPGWEWTALDLEVIDSAARHADRAEQLQRVYDQNLTGESPSVSALARLAAECRHHERRVLEMVSQLAAPEDVPKSARHQAAVNSRWNRKRRRDAARVGPRPIRAVD
;
A
#
# COMPACT_ATOMS: atom_id res chain seq x y z
N MET A 1 40.07 -13.28 19.96
CA MET A 1 38.67 -13.74 19.77
C MET A 1 37.78 -12.49 19.81
N ARG A 2 37.36 -11.95 18.66
CA ARG A 2 36.48 -10.77 18.61
C ARG A 2 35.04 -11.26 18.68
N PRO A 3 34.16 -10.68 19.51
CA PRO A 3 32.75 -11.01 19.47
C PRO A 3 32.20 -10.48 18.14
N THR A 4 31.68 -11.38 17.30
CA THR A 4 30.82 -11.00 16.20
C THR A 4 29.60 -10.31 16.80
N LEU A 5 29.55 -8.98 16.68
CA LEU A 5 28.32 -8.22 16.87
C LEU A 5 27.29 -8.85 15.94
N ASN A 6 26.38 -9.63 16.52
CA ASN A 6 25.21 -10.14 15.84
C ASN A 6 24.34 -8.91 15.53
N VAL A 7 24.57 -8.29 14.36
CA VAL A 7 23.70 -7.23 13.87
C VAL A 7 22.35 -7.89 13.63
N MET A 8 21.44 -7.76 14.59
CA MET A 8 20.06 -8.18 14.41
C MET A 8 19.52 -7.40 13.20
N VAL A 9 19.38 -8.10 12.08
CA VAL A 9 18.75 -7.56 10.88
C VAL A 9 17.28 -7.38 11.22
N LYS A 10 16.83 -6.11 11.27
CA LYS A 10 15.42 -5.79 11.49
C LYS A 10 14.55 -6.47 10.44
N THR A 11 13.42 -7.02 10.84
CA THR A 11 12.45 -7.56 9.88
C THR A 11 11.78 -6.43 9.08
N ALA A 12 11.14 -6.76 7.97
CA ALA A 12 10.40 -5.77 7.17
C ALA A 12 9.29 -5.08 7.98
N GLY A 13 8.62 -5.80 8.89
CA GLY A 13 7.63 -5.27 9.82
C GLY A 13 8.21 -4.31 10.86
N GLU A 14 9.34 -4.66 11.48
CA GLU A 14 10.06 -3.77 12.41
C GLU A 14 10.52 -2.48 11.72
N ALA A 15 11.05 -2.60 10.50
CA ALA A 15 11.46 -1.45 9.70
C ALA A 15 10.26 -0.58 9.29
N LEU A 16 9.09 -1.18 9.03
CA LEU A 16 7.86 -0.43 8.77
C LEU A 16 7.43 0.35 10.02
N ARG A 17 7.40 -0.30 11.19
CA ARG A 17 7.04 0.32 12.46
C ARG A 17 7.92 1.53 12.76
N GLU A 18 9.23 1.36 12.63
CA GLU A 18 10.19 2.44 12.83
C GLU A 18 9.95 3.64 11.91
N ARG A 19 9.65 3.40 10.62
CA ARG A 19 9.33 4.49 9.67
C ARG A 19 8.06 5.23 10.07
N LEU A 20 7.04 4.52 10.54
CA LEU A 20 5.78 5.14 10.98
C LEU A 20 6.00 5.93 12.26
N ASP A 21 6.69 5.37 13.26
CA ASP A 21 7.00 6.06 14.51
C ASP A 21 7.89 7.29 14.27
N THR A 22 8.84 7.21 13.34
CA THR A 22 9.64 8.37 12.90
C THR A 22 8.74 9.44 12.28
N ALA A 23 7.84 9.05 11.38
CA ALA A 23 6.92 9.99 10.74
C ALA A 23 5.93 10.64 11.73
N LEU A 24 5.54 9.94 12.80
CA LEU A 24 4.74 10.51 13.88
C LEU A 24 5.55 11.53 14.69
N ALA A 25 6.79 11.18 15.05
CA ALA A 25 7.68 12.08 15.80
C ALA A 25 7.98 13.38 15.03
N GLU A 26 8.11 13.31 13.71
CA GLU A 26 8.28 14.49 12.84
C GLU A 26 7.08 15.45 12.84
N ARG A 27 5.87 15.00 13.22
CA ARG A 27 4.71 15.89 13.41
C ARG A 27 4.81 16.76 14.66
N GLY A 28 5.71 16.41 15.58
CA GLY A 28 5.98 17.15 16.80
C GLY A 28 5.22 16.63 18.03
N PRO A 29 5.42 17.27 19.18
CA PRO A 29 4.86 16.83 20.45
C PRO A 29 3.33 16.90 20.46
N GLY A 30 2.69 15.97 21.18
CA GLY A 30 1.23 15.86 21.30
C GLY A 30 0.56 14.98 20.23
N TRP A 31 1.32 14.48 19.26
CA TRP A 31 0.87 13.46 18.33
C TRP A 31 1.17 12.07 18.89
N GLU A 32 0.12 11.27 19.05
CA GLU A 32 0.21 9.89 19.52
C GLU A 32 -0.65 8.99 18.63
N TRP A 33 -0.19 7.76 18.42
CA TRP A 33 -1.02 6.74 17.79
C TRP A 33 -2.20 6.41 18.70
N THR A 34 -3.41 6.34 18.12
CA THR A 34 -4.54 5.78 18.85
C THR A 34 -4.37 4.27 19.03
N ALA A 35 -5.13 3.67 19.96
CA ALA A 35 -5.14 2.22 20.10
C ALA A 35 -5.54 1.50 18.79
N LEU A 36 -6.44 2.09 18.00
CA LEU A 36 -6.83 1.53 16.70
C LEU A 36 -5.70 1.65 15.67
N ASP A 37 -4.98 2.77 15.65
CA ASP A 37 -3.81 2.93 14.76
C ASP A 37 -2.75 1.87 15.07
N LEU A 38 -2.49 1.59 16.35
CA LEU A 38 -1.54 0.56 16.77
C LEU A 38 -1.93 -0.83 16.25
N GLU A 39 -3.20 -1.22 16.35
CA GLU A 39 -3.69 -2.50 15.80
C GLU A 39 -3.51 -2.58 14.27
N VAL A 40 -3.78 -1.48 13.56
CA VAL A 40 -3.58 -1.39 12.11
C VAL A 40 -2.09 -1.49 11.76
N ILE A 41 -1.22 -0.80 12.50
CA ILE A 41 0.24 -0.84 12.34
C ILE A 41 0.77 -2.26 12.57
N ASP A 42 0.34 -2.94 13.63
CA ASP A 42 0.77 -4.29 13.95
C ASP A 42 0.28 -5.31 12.91
N SER A 43 -0.92 -5.11 12.38
CA SER A 43 -1.40 -5.88 11.23
C SER A 43 -0.56 -5.63 9.97
N ALA A 44 -0.27 -4.37 9.65
CA ALA A 44 0.56 -4.02 8.50
C ALA A 44 1.99 -4.57 8.63
N ALA A 45 2.58 -4.56 9.82
CA ALA A 45 3.90 -5.13 10.09
C ALA A 45 3.93 -6.65 9.80
N ARG A 46 2.90 -7.40 10.26
CA ARG A 46 2.77 -8.83 9.95
C ARG A 46 2.66 -9.11 8.46
N HIS A 47 1.95 -8.26 7.71
CA HIS A 47 1.89 -8.37 6.25
C HIS A 47 3.24 -8.08 5.59
N ALA A 48 4.00 -7.10 6.09
CA ALA A 48 5.34 -6.79 5.59
C ALA A 48 6.32 -7.95 5.84
N ASP A 49 6.31 -8.56 7.03
CA ASP A 49 7.12 -9.75 7.34
C ASP A 49 6.76 -10.93 6.43
N ARG A 50 5.46 -11.13 6.16
CA ARG A 50 5.02 -12.19 5.26
C ARG A 50 5.48 -11.96 3.82
N ALA A 51 5.41 -10.72 3.32
CA ALA A 51 5.95 -10.37 2.01
C ALA A 51 7.46 -10.66 1.93
N GLU A 52 8.21 -10.27 2.96
CA GLU A 52 9.66 -10.56 3.04
C GLU A 52 9.97 -12.05 3.02
N GLN A 53 9.23 -12.85 3.81
CA GLN A 53 9.39 -14.31 3.83
C GLN A 53 9.10 -14.94 2.47
N LEU A 54 8.01 -14.53 1.82
CA LEU A 54 7.64 -15.03 0.49
C LEU A 54 8.66 -14.61 -0.58
N GLN A 55 9.19 -13.39 -0.49
CA GLN A 55 10.23 -12.92 -1.38
C GLN A 55 11.50 -13.76 -1.26
N ARG A 56 11.93 -14.11 -0.05
CA ARG A 56 13.08 -15.02 0.15
C ARG A 56 12.85 -16.38 -0.52
N VAL A 57 11.64 -16.94 -0.40
CA VAL A 57 11.29 -18.21 -1.05
C VAL A 57 11.25 -18.07 -2.58
N TYR A 58 10.74 -16.94 -3.08
CA TYR A 58 10.76 -16.61 -4.51
C TYR A 58 12.19 -16.57 -5.04
N ASP A 59 13.09 -15.85 -4.37
CA ASP A 59 14.48 -15.69 -4.80
C ASP A 59 15.24 -17.03 -4.79
N GLN A 60 14.98 -17.88 -3.78
CA GLN A 60 15.53 -19.25 -3.71
C GLN A 60 15.02 -20.13 -4.86
N ASN A 61 13.73 -20.07 -5.20
CA ASN A 61 13.18 -20.84 -6.31
C ASN A 61 13.71 -20.34 -7.65
N LEU A 62 13.83 -19.02 -7.81
CA LEU A 62 14.30 -18.38 -9.04
C LEU A 62 15.74 -18.77 -9.38
N THR A 63 16.57 -18.96 -8.36
CA THR A 63 18.01 -19.29 -8.50
C THR A 63 18.31 -20.78 -8.41
N GLY A 64 17.31 -21.64 -8.21
CA GLY A 64 17.48 -23.09 -8.15
C GLY A 64 17.80 -23.71 -9.52
N GLU A 65 18.31 -24.95 -9.52
CA GLU A 65 18.68 -25.68 -10.75
C GLU A 65 17.51 -25.92 -11.73
N SER A 66 16.27 -25.93 -11.22
CA SER A 66 15.06 -26.09 -12.03
C SER A 66 13.92 -25.24 -11.48
N PRO A 67 13.91 -23.92 -11.76
CA PRO A 67 12.90 -23.00 -11.27
C PRO A 67 11.51 -23.37 -11.80
N SER A 68 10.53 -23.47 -10.91
CA SER A 68 9.16 -23.76 -11.32
C SER A 68 8.44 -22.45 -11.69
N VAL A 69 8.22 -22.22 -12.99
CA VAL A 69 7.54 -21.01 -13.50
C VAL A 69 6.17 -20.81 -12.85
N SER A 70 5.40 -21.88 -12.65
CA SER A 70 4.08 -21.82 -12.01
C SER A 70 4.17 -21.54 -10.50
N ALA A 71 5.22 -21.98 -9.82
CA ALA A 71 5.47 -21.62 -8.42
C ALA A 71 5.90 -20.16 -8.30
N LEU A 72 6.83 -19.70 -9.16
CA LEU A 72 7.30 -18.32 -9.20
C LEU A 72 6.16 -17.34 -9.46
N ALA A 73 5.28 -17.64 -10.41
CA ALA A 73 4.11 -16.81 -10.71
C ALA A 73 3.16 -16.68 -9.51
N ARG A 74 2.94 -17.77 -8.76
CA ARG A 74 2.11 -17.76 -7.53
C ARG A 74 2.77 -16.96 -6.42
N LEU A 75 4.05 -17.21 -6.14
CA LEU A 75 4.81 -16.47 -5.14
C LEU A 75 4.82 -14.96 -5.43
N ALA A 76 5.05 -14.57 -6.69
CA ALA A 76 5.00 -13.17 -7.10
C ALA A 76 3.60 -12.54 -6.97
N ALA A 77 2.53 -13.32 -7.11
CA ALA A 77 1.17 -12.85 -6.84
C ALA A 77 0.95 -12.62 -5.34
N GLU A 78 1.42 -13.53 -4.49
CA GLU A 78 1.31 -13.42 -3.03
C GLU A 78 2.15 -12.26 -2.48
N CYS A 79 3.39 -12.05 -2.93
CA CYS A 79 4.19 -10.89 -2.53
C CYS A 79 3.43 -9.59 -2.78
N ARG A 80 2.93 -9.39 -4.01
CA ARG A 80 2.15 -8.20 -4.38
C ARG A 80 0.84 -8.08 -3.60
N HIS A 81 0.21 -9.19 -3.24
CA HIS A 81 -0.97 -9.18 -2.38
C HIS A 81 -0.63 -8.57 -1.02
N HIS A 82 0.41 -9.09 -0.35
CA HIS A 82 0.82 -8.60 0.96
C HIS A 82 1.31 -7.15 0.92
N GLU A 83 2.14 -6.79 -0.06
CA GLU A 83 2.60 -5.40 -0.26
C GLU A 83 1.43 -4.44 -0.44
N ARG A 84 0.45 -4.82 -1.26
CA ARG A 84 -0.76 -4.01 -1.44
C ARG A 84 -1.56 -3.88 -0.15
N ARG A 85 -1.69 -4.95 0.64
CA ARG A 85 -2.38 -4.91 1.94
C ARG A 85 -1.69 -3.97 2.92
N VAL A 86 -0.36 -3.96 2.97
CA VAL A 86 0.40 -2.99 3.78
C VAL A 86 0.02 -1.56 3.38
N LEU A 87 0.04 -1.24 2.08
CA LEU A 87 -0.31 0.10 1.60
C LEU A 87 -1.76 0.48 1.91
N GLU A 88 -2.70 -0.45 1.75
CA GLU A 88 -4.12 -0.25 2.07
C GLU A 88 -4.32 0.06 3.56
N MET A 89 -3.68 -0.69 4.46
CA MET A 89 -3.76 -0.49 5.90
C MET A 89 -3.10 0.82 6.33
N VAL A 90 -1.87 1.09 5.87
CA VAL A 90 -1.15 2.32 6.21
C VAL A 90 -1.89 3.55 5.69
N SER A 91 -2.57 3.47 4.55
CA SER A 91 -3.38 4.58 4.03
C SER A 91 -4.59 4.96 4.89
N GLN A 92 -4.98 4.08 5.83
CA GLN A 92 -6.08 4.32 6.77
C GLN A 92 -5.61 4.96 8.08
N LEU A 93 -4.30 4.90 8.39
CA LEU A 93 -3.73 5.57 9.56
C LEU A 93 -3.96 7.07 9.43
N ALA A 94 -4.52 7.66 10.48
CA ALA A 94 -5.16 8.97 10.42
C ALA A 94 -4.30 10.06 9.75
N ALA A 95 -4.88 10.70 8.74
CA ALA A 95 -4.67 12.12 8.51
C ALA A 95 -5.86 12.85 9.15
N PRO A 96 -5.77 13.33 10.40
CA PRO A 96 -6.75 14.29 10.88
C PRO A 96 -6.37 15.65 10.31
N GLU A 97 -7.26 16.12 9.43
CA GLU A 97 -7.46 17.47 8.90
C GLU A 97 -6.53 18.00 7.78
N ASP A 98 -7.15 18.24 6.61
CA ASP A 98 -6.77 19.13 5.52
C ASP A 98 -5.33 19.11 5.00
N VAL A 99 -4.85 17.95 4.54
CA VAL A 99 -3.88 17.99 3.43
C VAL A 99 -4.67 18.28 2.15
N PRO A 100 -4.52 19.45 1.50
CA PRO A 100 -5.16 19.69 0.22
C PRO A 100 -4.68 18.58 -0.72
N LYS A 101 -5.61 17.73 -1.21
CA LYS A 101 -5.27 16.65 -2.15
C LYS A 101 -4.33 17.23 -3.19
N SER A 102 -3.10 16.69 -3.30
CA SER A 102 -2.12 17.24 -4.23
C SER A 102 -2.75 17.39 -5.62
N ALA A 103 -2.44 18.49 -6.32
CA ALA A 103 -3.04 18.79 -7.62
C ALA A 103 -2.94 17.59 -8.59
N ARG A 104 -1.85 16.82 -8.48
CA ARG A 104 -1.63 15.57 -9.22
C ARG A 104 -2.67 14.49 -8.90
N HIS A 105 -3.00 14.29 -7.63
CA HIS A 105 -3.99 13.30 -7.22
C HIS A 105 -5.40 13.71 -7.65
N GLN A 106 -5.74 15.01 -7.53
CA GLN A 106 -7.02 15.53 -8.04
C GLN A 106 -7.13 15.38 -9.56
N ALA A 107 -6.08 15.71 -10.31
CA ALA A 107 -6.05 15.56 -11.76
C ALA A 107 -6.20 14.09 -12.19
N ALA A 108 -5.54 13.16 -11.49
CA ALA A 108 -5.65 11.74 -11.76
C ALA A 108 -7.07 11.20 -11.50
N VAL A 109 -7.70 11.59 -10.38
CA VAL A 109 -9.10 11.23 -10.08
C VAL A 109 -10.04 11.85 -11.11
N ASN A 110 -9.91 13.14 -11.39
CA ASN A 110 -10.75 13.85 -12.36
C ASN A 110 -10.63 13.27 -13.77
N SER A 111 -9.44 12.88 -14.21
CA SER A 111 -9.25 12.25 -15.53
C SER A 111 -9.99 10.90 -15.64
N ARG A 112 -9.99 10.10 -14.57
CA ARG A 112 -10.72 8.82 -14.51
C ARG A 112 -12.23 9.04 -14.58
N TRP A 113 -12.78 9.95 -13.77
CA TRP A 113 -14.21 10.26 -13.75
C TRP A 113 -14.69 10.96 -15.03
N ASN A 114 -13.88 11.84 -15.62
CA ASN A 114 -14.20 12.51 -16.88
C ASN A 114 -14.20 11.52 -18.05
N ARG A 115 -13.30 10.54 -18.06
CA ARG A 115 -13.32 9.46 -19.07
C ARG A 115 -14.60 8.63 -18.95
N LYS A 116 -15.02 8.30 -17.73
CA LYS A 116 -16.30 7.60 -17.48
C LYS A 116 -17.49 8.43 -17.97
N ARG A 117 -17.58 9.72 -17.60
CA ARG A 117 -18.65 10.63 -18.05
C ARG A 117 -18.74 10.75 -19.57
N ARG A 118 -17.61 10.90 -20.27
CA ARG A 118 -17.60 10.94 -21.74
C ARG A 118 -18.11 9.66 -22.38
N ARG A 119 -17.70 8.50 -21.85
CA ARG A 119 -18.19 7.20 -22.31
C ARG A 119 -19.70 7.06 -22.08
N ASP A 120 -20.17 7.44 -20.90
CA ASP A 120 -21.58 7.31 -20.54
C ASP A 120 -22.46 8.28 -21.36
N ALA A 121 -21.97 9.49 -21.65
CA ALA A 121 -22.61 10.45 -22.57
C ALA A 121 -22.60 9.98 -24.04
N ALA A 122 -21.56 9.28 -24.49
CA ALA A 122 -21.55 8.69 -25.84
C ALA A 122 -22.54 7.52 -25.98
N ARG A 123 -22.88 6.85 -24.86
CA ARG A 123 -23.83 5.73 -24.83
C ARG A 123 -25.28 6.18 -24.75
N VAL A 124 -25.54 7.35 -24.18
CA VAL A 124 -26.87 7.97 -24.10
C VAL A 124 -26.87 9.16 -25.06
N GLY A 125 -27.30 8.95 -26.31
CA GLY A 125 -27.43 10.04 -27.28
C GLY A 125 -28.23 11.23 -26.72
N PRO A 126 -28.12 12.43 -27.31
CA PRO A 126 -28.73 13.64 -26.77
C PRO A 126 -30.24 13.42 -26.58
N ARG A 127 -30.71 13.52 -25.34
CA ARG A 127 -32.14 13.47 -25.04
C ARG A 127 -32.78 14.76 -25.55
N PRO A 128 -33.73 14.71 -26.51
CA PRO A 128 -34.46 15.90 -26.90
C PRO A 128 -35.27 16.36 -25.70
N ILE A 129 -35.00 17.58 -25.23
CA ILE A 129 -35.84 18.26 -24.24
C ILE A 129 -37.12 18.63 -25.01
N ARG A 130 -38.22 17.91 -24.80
CA ARG A 130 -39.53 18.36 -25.27
C ARG A 130 -39.98 19.49 -24.36
N ALA A 131 -40.19 20.66 -24.95
CA ALA A 131 -40.99 21.70 -24.30
C ALA A 131 -42.39 21.12 -24.06
N VAL A 132 -42.91 21.33 -22.85
CA VAL A 132 -44.28 20.98 -22.50
C VAL A 132 -45.09 22.25 -22.77
N ASP A 133 -46.02 22.18 -23.72
CA ASP A 133 -47.01 23.23 -23.98
C ASP A 133 -48.06 23.29 -22.87
#